data_AF-A0A813JU46-F1
#
_entry.id   AF-A0A813JU46-F1
#
_cell.length_a   1.000
_cell.length_b   1.000
_cell.length_c   1.000
_cell.angle_alpha   90.00
_cell.angle_beta   90.00
_cell.angle_gamma   90.00
#
_symmetry.space_group_name_H-M   'P 1'
#
loop_
_entity.id
_entity.type
_entity.pdbx_description
1 polymer ?
#
loop_
_entity_poly.entity_id
_entity_poly.type
_entity_poly.pdbx_seq_one_letter_code
_entity_poly.pdbx_strand_id
1 'polypeptide(L)'
;MCVCRILHTPPDFYSRETKKSVFGRAGVQPLSYQLLGRQLSYFATGNVLRNSVFEQNGYALRQHAGSRKQGRPRTAWATAVYKHAVAAAGSEQQLIQFLQNDTASQKSWQTAVRRYCPELANT
;
A
#
# COMPACT_ATOMS: atom_id res chain seq x y z
N MET A 1 0.34 29.53 -3.92
CA MET A 1 -0.98 29.41 -3.25
C MET A 1 -0.94 28.22 -2.31
N CYS A 2 -1.32 28.38 -1.03
CA CYS A 2 -1.42 27.26 -0.09
C CYS A 2 -2.78 26.56 -0.21
N VAL A 3 -2.78 25.22 -0.10
CA VAL A 3 -3.97 24.33 -0.15
C VAL A 3 -5.08 24.80 0.79
N CYS A 4 -4.74 25.34 1.97
CA CYS A 4 -5.72 25.83 2.95
C CYS A 4 -6.61 26.97 2.42
N ARG A 5 -6.08 27.82 1.52
CA ARG A 5 -6.84 28.94 0.93
C ARG A 5 -7.88 28.46 -0.08
N ILE A 6 -7.61 27.35 -0.76
CA ILE A 6 -8.53 26.72 -1.72
C ILE A 6 -9.63 25.96 -0.97
N LEU A 7 -9.27 25.31 0.15
CA LEU A 7 -10.18 24.51 0.96
C LEU A 7 -10.90 25.30 2.08
N HIS A 8 -10.80 26.63 2.08
CA HIS A 8 -11.39 27.52 3.12
C HIS A 8 -11.06 27.08 4.55
N THR A 9 -9.89 26.49 4.76
CA THR A 9 -9.48 25.99 6.09
C THR A 9 -8.92 27.17 6.88
N PRO A 10 -9.41 27.44 8.10
CA PRO A 10 -8.87 28.52 8.92
C PRO A 10 -7.37 28.30 9.16
N PRO A 11 -6.56 29.37 9.29
CA PRO A 11 -5.13 29.25 9.56
C PRO A 11 -4.87 28.38 10.80
N ASP A 12 -3.85 27.51 10.74
CA ASP A 12 -3.51 26.50 11.76
C ASP A 12 -3.37 27.03 13.20
N PHE A 13 -3.22 28.35 13.38
CA PHE A 13 -3.10 28.99 14.68
C PHE A 13 -4.33 28.82 15.61
N TYR A 14 -5.52 28.53 15.07
CA TYR A 14 -6.76 28.44 15.86
C TYR A 14 -7.47 27.08 15.80
N SER A 15 -7.01 26.16 14.95
CA SER A 15 -7.76 24.94 14.70
C SER A 15 -6.89 23.71 14.99
N ARG A 16 -7.29 22.93 16.00
CA ARG A 16 -6.82 21.54 16.19
C ARG A 16 -7.45 20.62 15.13
N GLU A 17 -7.49 21.07 13.89
CA GLU A 17 -7.97 20.22 12.80
C GLU A 17 -6.92 19.14 12.55
N THR A 18 -7.31 17.90 12.86
CA THR A 18 -6.47 16.76 12.54
C THR A 18 -6.41 16.61 11.02
N LYS A 19 -5.28 16.15 10.48
CA LYS A 19 -5.16 15.89 9.03
C LYS A 19 -6.34 15.05 8.49
N LYS A 20 -6.95 14.20 9.33
CA LYS A 20 -8.15 13.41 9.02
C LYS A 20 -9.37 14.29 8.65
N SER A 21 -9.63 15.41 9.34
CA SER A 21 -10.77 16.30 9.03
C SER A 21 -10.59 17.01 7.68
N VAL A 22 -9.37 17.49 7.40
CA VAL A 22 -9.05 18.19 6.16
C VAL A 22 -9.21 17.27 4.95
N PHE A 23 -8.68 16.04 5.03
CA PHE A 23 -8.83 15.05 3.96
C PHE A 23 -10.29 14.62 3.76
N GLY A 24 -11.05 14.46 4.85
CA GLY A 24 -12.47 14.16 4.79
C GLY A 24 -13.28 15.24 4.05
N ARG A 25 -13.05 16.52 4.35
CA ARG A 25 -13.72 17.64 3.65
C ARG A 25 -13.34 17.73 2.17
N ALA A 26 -12.09 17.43 1.83
CA ALA A 26 -11.64 17.44 0.45
C ALA A 26 -12.14 16.23 -0.37
N GLY A 27 -12.73 15.21 0.27
CA GLY A 27 -13.06 13.95 -0.39
C GLY A 27 -11.83 13.20 -0.89
N VAL A 28 -10.64 13.51 -0.36
CA VAL A 28 -9.36 12.94 -0.81
C VAL A 28 -8.86 11.98 0.24
N GLN A 29 -8.47 10.77 -0.17
CA GLN A 29 -7.84 9.81 0.74
C GLN A 29 -6.46 10.29 1.19
N PRO A 30 -6.08 10.06 2.46
CA PRO A 30 -4.72 10.33 2.92
C PRO A 30 -3.66 9.67 2.04
N LEU A 31 -2.54 10.37 1.84
CA LEU A 31 -1.44 9.92 0.98
C LEU A 31 -0.91 8.53 1.36
N SER A 32 -0.93 8.18 2.65
CA SER A 32 -0.53 6.86 3.14
C SER A 32 -1.35 5.72 2.50
N TYR A 33 -2.66 5.88 2.38
CA TYR A 33 -3.53 4.87 1.77
C TYR A 33 -3.39 4.82 0.25
N GLN A 34 -3.18 5.97 -0.39
CA GLN A 34 -2.88 6.02 -1.82
C GLN A 34 -1.57 5.29 -2.14
N LEU A 35 -0.54 5.50 -1.30
CA LEU A 35 0.72 4.79 -1.40
C LEU A 35 0.55 3.30 -1.14
N LEU A 36 -0.20 2.91 -0.12
CA LEU A 36 -0.48 1.50 0.17
C LEU A 36 -1.18 0.82 -1.02
N GLY A 37 -2.20 1.44 -1.61
CA GLY A 37 -2.90 0.91 -2.78
C GLY A 37 -1.96 0.72 -3.98
N ARG A 38 -1.05 1.66 -4.22
CA ARG A 38 0.01 1.50 -5.23
C ARG A 38 0.95 0.35 -4.88
N GLN A 39 1.41 0.26 -3.64
CA GLN A 39 2.31 -0.81 -3.19
C GLN A 39 1.66 -2.20 -3.34
N LEU A 40 0.39 -2.33 -2.97
CA LEU A 40 -0.39 -3.55 -3.17
C LEU A 40 -0.59 -3.87 -4.66
N SER A 41 -0.81 -2.87 -5.51
CA SER A 41 -0.91 -3.08 -6.96
C SER A 41 0.39 -3.65 -7.56
N TYR A 42 1.54 -3.25 -7.02
CA TYR A 42 2.85 -3.79 -7.41
C TYR A 42 3.15 -5.16 -6.80
N PHE A 43 2.41 -5.57 -5.76
CA PHE A 43 2.68 -6.81 -5.05
C PHE A 43 2.34 -8.06 -5.88
N ALA A 44 1.23 -8.07 -6.63
CA ALA A 44 0.83 -9.25 -7.40
C ALA A 44 1.25 -9.24 -8.87
N THR A 45 1.68 -8.09 -9.39
CA THR A 45 2.16 -8.02 -10.77
C THR A 45 3.59 -8.55 -10.83
N GLY A 46 3.92 -9.35 -11.85
CA GLY A 46 5.28 -9.78 -12.19
C GLY A 46 6.18 -8.61 -12.64
N ASN A 47 6.00 -7.45 -12.02
CA ASN A 47 6.71 -6.23 -12.28
C ASN A 47 8.16 -6.38 -11.84
N VAL A 48 9.08 -5.77 -12.56
CA VAL A 48 10.53 -5.82 -12.28
C VAL A 48 10.82 -5.39 -10.84
N LEU A 49 10.03 -4.44 -10.31
CA LEU A 49 10.11 -4.00 -8.92
C LEU A 49 9.82 -5.13 -7.92
N ARG A 50 8.81 -5.97 -8.17
CA ARG A 50 8.49 -7.13 -7.32
C ARG A 50 9.67 -8.10 -7.27
N ASN A 51 10.25 -8.42 -8.43
CA ASN A 51 11.38 -9.35 -8.55
C ASN A 51 12.66 -8.84 -7.86
N SER A 52 12.74 -7.53 -7.58
CA SER A 52 13.85 -6.93 -6.81
C SER A 52 13.70 -7.09 -5.30
N VAL A 53 12.47 -7.30 -4.81
CA VAL A 53 12.13 -7.35 -3.37
C VAL A 53 11.79 -8.75 -2.91
N PHE A 54 11.01 -9.49 -3.70
CA PHE A 54 10.48 -10.81 -3.38
C PHE A 54 11.09 -11.88 -4.28
N GLU A 55 11.07 -13.11 -3.80
CA GLU A 55 11.44 -14.28 -4.60
C GLU A 55 10.43 -14.52 -5.74
N GLN A 56 10.91 -15.10 -6.84
CA GLN A 56 10.04 -15.45 -7.97
C GLN A 56 8.96 -16.42 -7.50
N ASN A 57 7.69 -16.13 -7.83
CA ASN A 57 6.51 -16.90 -7.47
C ASN A 57 6.23 -17.02 -5.96
N GLY A 58 6.89 -16.22 -5.13
CA GLY A 58 6.71 -16.22 -3.68
C GLY A 58 6.35 -14.85 -3.10
N TYR A 59 6.04 -14.86 -1.81
CA TYR A 59 5.95 -13.66 -0.98
C TYR A 59 7.14 -13.53 -0.01
N ALA A 60 8.05 -14.52 -0.04
CA ALA A 60 9.28 -14.47 0.72
C ALA A 60 10.15 -13.32 0.22
N LEU A 61 10.72 -12.58 1.17
CA LEU A 61 11.68 -11.53 0.87
C LEU A 61 12.95 -12.15 0.31
N ARG A 62 13.42 -11.63 -0.81
CA ARG A 62 14.68 -12.07 -1.40
C ARG A 62 15.82 -11.81 -0.42
N GLN A 63 16.54 -12.85 -0.04
CA GLN A 63 17.72 -12.70 0.81
C GLN A 63 18.82 -11.97 0.03
N HIS A 64 19.40 -10.93 0.63
CA HIS A 64 20.51 -10.21 0.01
C HIS A 64 21.77 -11.06 0.12
N ALA A 65 22.33 -11.49 -1.00
CA ALA A 65 23.64 -12.10 -1.05
C ALA A 65 24.71 -11.01 -0.83
N GLY A 66 25.16 -10.81 0.41
CA GLY A 66 26.26 -9.87 0.71
C GLY A 66 26.18 -9.23 2.09
N SER A 67 27.32 -8.69 2.53
CA SER A 67 27.41 -7.88 3.74
C SER A 67 26.59 -6.60 3.59
N ARG A 68 25.49 -6.49 4.34
CA ARG A 68 24.67 -5.28 4.38
C ARG A 68 25.41 -4.19 5.16
N LYS A 69 25.45 -2.97 4.61
CA LYS A 69 25.86 -1.80 5.39
C LYS A 69 24.95 -1.63 6.61
N GLN A 70 25.54 -1.53 7.79
CA GLN A 70 24.83 -1.25 9.04
C GLN A 70 24.03 0.06 8.92
N GLY A 71 22.85 0.11 9.54
CA GLY A 71 21.99 1.30 9.60
C GLY A 71 20.81 1.32 8.62
N ARG A 72 20.77 0.46 7.60
CA ARG A 72 19.56 0.35 6.76
C ARG A 72 18.47 -0.40 7.54
N PRO A 73 17.28 0.18 7.78
CA PRO A 73 16.20 -0.51 8.48
C PRO A 73 15.95 -1.89 7.88
N ARG A 74 15.68 -2.87 8.75
CA ARG A 74 15.12 -4.17 8.32
C ARG A 74 13.88 -3.90 7.49
N THR A 75 13.56 -4.83 6.60
CA THR A 75 12.46 -4.86 5.62
C THR A 75 11.05 -4.75 6.22
N ALA A 76 10.85 -3.91 7.24
CA ALA A 76 9.59 -3.64 7.93
C ALA A 76 8.49 -3.21 6.96
N TRP A 77 8.86 -2.45 5.92
CA TRP A 77 7.93 -2.09 4.86
C TRP A 77 7.36 -3.32 4.14
N ALA A 78 8.20 -4.26 3.71
CA ALA A 78 7.72 -5.44 2.99
C ALA A 78 6.88 -6.35 3.89
N THR A 79 7.25 -6.48 5.16
CA THR A 79 6.43 -7.22 6.15
C THR A 79 5.07 -6.54 6.37
N ALA A 80 5.03 -5.21 6.44
CA ALA A 80 3.77 -4.47 6.57
C ALA A 80 2.90 -4.61 5.32
N VAL A 81 3.48 -4.47 4.12
CA VAL A 81 2.77 -4.66 2.85
C VAL A 81 2.26 -6.09 2.72
N TYR A 82 3.03 -7.10 3.11
CA TYR A 82 2.59 -8.49 3.12
C TYR A 82 1.34 -8.69 3.98
N LYS A 83 1.33 -8.15 5.21
CA LYS A 83 0.15 -8.22 6.09
C LYS A 83 -1.09 -7.61 5.44
N HIS A 84 -0.94 -6.44 4.80
CA HIS A 84 -2.02 -5.82 4.05
C HIS A 84 -2.42 -6.62 2.82
N ALA A 85 -1.48 -7.29 2.16
CA ALA A 85 -1.76 -8.12 1.00
C ALA A 85 -2.58 -9.36 1.37
N VAL A 86 -2.24 -10.02 2.48
CA VAL A 86 -3.01 -11.14 3.04
C VAL A 86 -4.41 -10.67 3.46
N ALA A 87 -4.50 -9.51 4.13
CA ALA A 87 -5.79 -8.94 4.51
C ALA A 87 -6.67 -8.58 3.31
N ALA A 88 -6.09 -7.97 2.27
CA ALA A 88 -6.79 -7.64 1.03
C ALA A 88 -7.23 -8.90 0.26
N ALA A 89 -6.44 -9.96 0.32
CA ALA A 89 -6.78 -11.26 -0.25
C ALA A 89 -7.75 -12.07 0.61
N GLY A 90 -8.04 -11.67 1.84
CA GLY A 90 -8.84 -12.43 2.81
C GLY A 90 -8.13 -13.65 3.43
N SER A 91 -7.18 -14.27 2.72
CA SER A 91 -6.35 -15.37 3.24
C SER A 91 -5.03 -15.48 2.47
N GLU A 92 -4.06 -16.18 3.08
CA GLU A 92 -2.77 -16.46 2.43
C GLU A 92 -2.93 -17.38 1.21
N GLN A 93 -3.83 -18.37 1.26
CA GLN A 93 -4.06 -19.25 0.11
C GLN A 93 -4.64 -18.48 -1.09
N GLN A 94 -5.59 -17.57 -0.85
CA GLN A 94 -6.13 -16.72 -1.93
C GLN A 94 -5.08 -15.76 -2.48
N LEU A 95 -4.18 -15.25 -1.63
CA LEU A 95 -3.05 -14.45 -2.09
C LEU A 95 -2.18 -15.22 -3.08
N ILE A 96 -1.85 -16.48 -2.79
CA ILE A 96 -1.06 -17.33 -3.68
C ILE A 96 -1.77 -17.53 -5.04
N GLN A 97 -3.09 -17.70 -5.04
CA GLN A 97 -3.87 -17.79 -6.29
C GLN A 97 -3.78 -16.49 -7.12
N PHE A 98 -3.81 -15.32 -6.47
CA PHE A 98 -3.62 -14.04 -7.14
C PHE A 98 -2.21 -13.81 -7.69
N LEU A 99 -1.20 -14.45 -7.11
CA LEU A 99 0.19 -14.37 -7.54
C LEU A 99 0.50 -15.24 -8.77
N GLN A 100 -0.47 -16.03 -9.26
CA GLN A 100 -0.33 -16.75 -10.53
C GLN A 100 -0.21 -15.72 -11.67
N ASN A 101 0.75 -15.90 -12.57
CA ASN A 101 1.02 -15.00 -13.70
C ASN A 101 -0.03 -15.10 -14.82
N ASP A 102 -1.31 -15.13 -14.46
CA ASP A 102 -2.43 -15.04 -15.40
C ASP A 102 -3.10 -13.66 -15.30
N THR A 103 -3.52 -13.14 -16.44
CA THR A 103 -4.28 -11.91 -16.60
C THR A 103 -5.58 -11.91 -15.78
N ALA A 104 -6.24 -13.05 -15.64
CA ALA A 104 -7.44 -13.18 -14.81
C ALA A 104 -7.12 -12.94 -13.33
N SER A 105 -6.09 -13.61 -12.80
CA SER A 105 -5.62 -13.44 -11.42
C SER A 105 -5.19 -12.00 -11.12
N GLN A 106 -4.54 -11.32 -12.07
CA GLN A 106 -4.16 -9.92 -11.91
C GLN A 106 -5.36 -8.97 -11.83
N LYS A 107 -6.39 -9.17 -12.67
CA LYS A 107 -7.62 -8.37 -12.62
C LYS A 107 -8.38 -8.57 -11.30
N SER A 108 -8.46 -9.82 -10.85
CA SER A 108 -9.09 -10.17 -9.57
C SER A 108 -8.33 -9.54 -8.39
N TRP A 109 -6.99 -9.57 -8.42
CA TRP A 109 -6.17 -8.88 -7.43
C TRP A 109 -6.40 -7.37 -7.39
N GLN A 110 -6.39 -6.71 -8.55
CA GLN A 110 -6.66 -5.27 -8.61
C GLN A 110 -8.03 -4.91 -8.05
N THR A 111 -9.02 -5.78 -8.28
CA THR A 111 -10.37 -5.62 -7.73
C THR A 111 -10.37 -5.76 -6.21
N ALA A 112 -9.67 -6.76 -5.66
CA ALA A 112 -9.51 -6.95 -4.23
C ALA A 112 -8.82 -5.75 -3.55
N VAL A 113 -7.73 -5.24 -4.14
CA VAL A 113 -7.01 -4.06 -3.63
C VAL A 113 -7.89 -2.80 -3.65
N ARG A 114 -8.65 -2.59 -4.73
CA ARG A 114 -9.59 -1.45 -4.84
C ARG A 114 -10.71 -1.50 -3.81
N ARG A 115 -11.15 -2.69 -3.41
CA ARG A 115 -12.12 -2.87 -2.34
C ARG A 115 -11.51 -2.61 -0.96
N TYR A 116 -10.31 -3.12 -0.72
CA TYR A 116 -9.63 -3.04 0.58
C TYR A 116 -9.15 -1.63 0.97
N CYS A 117 -8.63 -0.85 0.01
CA CYS A 117 -8.03 0.46 0.34
C CYS A 117 -9.03 1.51 0.88
N PRO A 118 -10.26 1.62 0.35
CA PRO A 118 -11.30 2.47 0.93
C PRO A 118 -11.76 2.02 2.32
N GLU A 119 -11.87 0.71 2.56
CA GLU A 119 -12.28 0.16 3.87
C GLU A 119 -11.30 0.58 4.99
N LEU A 120 -10.00 0.62 4.67
CA LEU A 120 -8.96 1.11 5.58
C LEU A 120 -8.99 2.61 5.87
N ALA A 121 -9.60 3.42 4.99
CA ALA A 121 -9.72 4.86 5.21
C ALA A 121 -10.87 5.22 6.17
N ASN A 122 -11.81 4.28 6.36
CA ASN A 122 -12.99 4.46 7.21
C ASN A 122 -12.79 3.95 8.65
N THR A 123 -11.69 3.24 8.92
CA THR A 123 -11.27 2.84 10.28
C THR A 123 -10.53 3.94 11.03
#